data_AF-G3BBK5-F1
#
_entry.id   AF-G3BBK5-F1
#
_cell.length_a   1.000
_cell.length_b   1.000
_cell.length_c   1.000
_cell.angle_alpha   90.00
_cell.angle_beta   90.00
_cell.angle_gamma   90.00
#
_symmetry.space_group_name_H-M   'P 1'
#
loop_
_entity.id
_entity.type
_entity.pdbx_description
1 polymer ?
#
loop_
_entity_poly.entity_id
_entity_poly.type
_entity_poly.pdbx_seq_one_letter_code
_entity_poly.pdbx_strand_id
1 'polypeptide(L)'
;MKRRLQERDSSRDKSANEVIPVEYEEVIEGIPVQKSAVYEYLASVRQEAETVSYMTPTEVASDSTSEKLYQSDSSTEFYINTNIGNVQLEEPLEKWKNVFLKDFRRTKSQIDSDLSLERSSHPPWEQPESASLWRKYVIDNPPPAFEVIQYQFDHITAMRLLVHLTSWLSNKTNDNLSQWIYCLLLRTDSVLEYSDCAIIRGLGKKAVKLLQKSENDAAVSSTAKYTFEFIVLLVCHYYHQKDII
;
A
#
# COMPACT_ATOMS: atom_id res chain seq x y z
N MET A 1 -40.68 25.65 -34.31
CA MET A 1 -41.00 26.53 -33.15
C MET A 1 -40.37 25.91 -31.91
N LYS A 2 -39.15 26.34 -31.58
CA LYS A 2 -38.76 27.03 -30.32
C LYS A 2 -38.83 26.20 -29.01
N ARG A 3 -37.63 25.75 -28.62
CA ARG A 3 -36.94 25.84 -27.30
C ARG A 3 -37.60 25.27 -26.03
N ARG A 4 -36.83 24.44 -25.31
CA ARG A 4 -36.21 24.65 -23.95
C ARG A 4 -35.88 23.26 -23.37
N LEU A 5 -34.68 22.70 -23.57
CA LEU A 5 -33.48 22.82 -22.72
C LEU A 5 -33.55 23.87 -21.59
N GLN A 6 -33.66 23.37 -20.36
CA GLN A 6 -33.34 24.01 -19.07
C GLN A 6 -33.63 22.96 -17.98
N GLU A 7 -32.81 22.59 -16.99
CA GLU A 7 -31.52 23.04 -16.47
C GLU A 7 -30.99 21.89 -15.60
N ARG A 8 -29.78 21.41 -15.86
CA ARG A 8 -28.94 20.74 -14.86
C ARG A 8 -28.04 21.84 -14.31
N ASP A 9 -28.29 22.27 -13.09
CA ASP A 9 -27.29 22.95 -12.27
C ASP A 9 -27.32 22.31 -10.89
N SER A 10 -26.32 21.48 -10.59
CA SER A 10 -25.02 21.92 -10.05
C SER A 10 -25.19 22.32 -8.59
N SER A 11 -25.33 21.29 -7.77
CA SER A 11 -25.13 21.35 -6.33
C SER A 11 -23.66 21.64 -6.07
N ARG A 12 -23.28 22.93 -6.14
CA ARG A 12 -21.98 23.42 -5.71
C ARG A 12 -22.00 23.59 -4.19
N ASP A 13 -21.05 22.90 -3.56
CA ASP A 13 -20.71 22.98 -2.15
C ASP A 13 -20.65 24.43 -1.65
N LYS A 14 -21.52 24.74 -0.69
CA LYS A 14 -21.44 25.94 0.14
C LYS A 14 -20.40 25.71 1.23
N SER A 15 -19.12 25.86 0.91
CA SER A 15 -18.02 25.80 1.89
C SER A 15 -17.43 27.18 2.24
N ALA A 16 -18.22 28.24 2.08
CA ALA A 16 -17.96 29.53 2.71
C ALA A 16 -19.27 30.02 3.31
N ASN A 17 -19.43 29.86 4.62
CA ASN A 17 -20.53 30.48 5.36
C ASN A 17 -20.35 32.00 5.27
N GLU A 18 -21.23 32.68 4.51
CA GLU A 18 -21.48 34.11 4.69
C GLU A 18 -22.03 34.30 6.11
N VAL A 19 -21.23 34.85 7.03
CA VAL A 19 -21.60 35.06 8.44
C VAL A 19 -22.38 36.37 8.65
N ILE A 20 -22.55 37.19 7.61
CA ILE A 20 -23.29 38.46 7.72
C ILE A 20 -24.45 38.44 6.71
N PRO A 21 -25.71 38.30 7.16
CA PRO A 21 -26.85 38.38 6.26
C PRO A 21 -26.98 39.81 5.75
N VAL A 22 -26.87 39.97 4.44
CA VAL A 22 -27.26 41.19 3.72
C VAL A 22 -28.61 40.89 3.08
N GLU A 23 -29.67 40.86 3.88
CA GLU A 23 -31.03 40.83 3.34
C GLU A 23 -31.54 42.24 3.05
N TYR A 24 -32.38 42.28 2.01
CA TYR A 24 -32.93 43.46 1.37
C TYR A 24 -33.96 44.18 2.25
N GLU A 25 -33.97 45.50 2.05
CA GLU A 25 -34.92 46.54 2.44
C GLU A 25 -36.34 46.07 2.86
N GLU A 26 -36.72 46.38 4.11
CA GLU A 26 -38.11 46.74 4.41
C GLU A 26 -38.28 48.25 4.31
N VAL A 27 -39.15 48.66 3.38
CA VAL A 27 -39.66 50.02 3.25
C VAL A 27 -40.52 50.32 4.47
N ILE A 28 -40.03 51.15 5.37
CA ILE A 28 -40.85 51.81 6.40
C ILE A 28 -40.97 53.29 6.02
N GLU A 29 -42.22 53.73 5.96
CA GLU A 29 -42.70 55.02 5.49
C GLU A 29 -41.85 56.23 5.94
N GLY A 30 -41.30 56.95 4.96
CA GLY A 30 -41.04 58.39 5.07
C GLY A 30 -39.82 58.86 5.86
N ILE A 31 -38.95 57.97 6.35
CA ILE A 31 -37.71 58.37 7.05
C ILE A 31 -36.50 57.92 6.21
N PRO A 32 -35.61 58.83 5.78
CA PRO A 32 -34.39 58.43 5.08
C PRO A 32 -33.50 57.64 6.05
N VAL A 33 -33.42 56.33 5.85
CA VAL A 33 -32.45 55.48 6.55
C VAL A 33 -31.07 55.92 6.09
N GLN A 34 -30.34 56.59 6.98
CA GLN A 34 -28.93 56.89 6.75
C GLN A 34 -28.24 55.58 6.44
N LYS A 35 -27.73 55.45 5.21
CA LYS A 35 -26.83 54.37 4.83
C LYS A 35 -25.69 54.40 5.85
N SER A 36 -25.65 53.41 6.73
CA SER A 36 -24.60 53.34 7.73
C SER A 36 -23.27 53.26 6.98
N ALA A 37 -22.29 54.06 7.41
CA ALA A 37 -20.95 54.09 6.82
C ALA A 37 -20.33 52.67 6.71
N VAL A 38 -20.80 51.75 7.56
CA VAL A 38 -20.44 50.33 7.53
C VAL A 38 -20.87 49.65 6.22
N TYR A 39 -22.07 49.93 5.69
CA TYR A 39 -22.54 49.35 4.43
C TYR A 39 -21.76 49.88 3.22
N GLU A 40 -21.47 51.18 3.20
CA GLU A 40 -20.67 51.78 2.12
C GLU A 40 -19.24 51.21 2.13
N TYR A 41 -18.67 51.01 3.33
CA TYR A 41 -17.37 50.36 3.49
C TYR A 41 -17.38 48.90 3.01
N LEU A 42 -18.37 48.09 3.43
CA LEU A 42 -18.44 46.68 3.02
C LEU A 42 -18.68 46.53 1.51
N ALA A 43 -19.48 47.42 0.91
CA ALA A 43 -19.65 47.45 -0.55
C ALA A 43 -18.35 47.79 -1.27
N SER A 44 -17.58 48.76 -0.76
CA SER A 44 -16.27 49.12 -1.29
C SER A 44 -15.26 47.97 -1.21
N VAL A 45 -15.20 47.27 -0.06
CA VAL A 45 -14.29 46.13 0.13
C VAL A 45 -14.64 44.97 -0.81
N ARG A 46 -15.93 44.73 -1.08
CA ARG A 46 -16.36 43.69 -2.03
C ARG A 46 -15.94 44.03 -3.46
N GLN A 47 -16.12 45.28 -3.86
CA GLN A 47 -15.70 45.76 -5.18
C GLN A 47 -14.17 45.65 -5.35
N GLU A 48 -13.41 45.99 -4.32
CA GLU A 48 -11.95 45.84 -4.33
C GLU A 48 -11.55 44.36 -4.45
N ALA A 49 -12.15 43.47 -3.65
CA ALA A 49 -11.86 42.04 -3.70
C ALA A 49 -12.21 41.39 -5.05
N GLU A 50 -13.26 41.84 -5.74
CA GLU A 50 -13.60 41.39 -7.10
C GLU A 50 -12.58 41.83 -8.15
N THR A 51 -11.89 42.96 -7.92
CA THR A 51 -10.84 43.45 -8.83
C THR A 51 -9.49 42.78 -8.62
N VAL A 52 -9.27 42.11 -7.48
CA VAL A 52 -8.02 41.41 -7.19
C VAL A 52 -8.10 39.98 -7.72
N SER A 53 -7.19 39.62 -8.64
CA SER A 53 -7.08 38.24 -9.15
C SER A 53 -6.79 37.27 -8.01
N TYR A 54 -7.71 36.33 -7.75
CA TYR A 54 -7.64 35.36 -6.65
C TYR A 54 -6.44 34.41 -6.69
N MET A 55 -5.70 34.39 -7.80
CA MET A 55 -4.43 33.69 -7.91
C MET A 55 -3.47 34.54 -8.75
N THR A 56 -2.55 35.20 -8.07
CA THR A 56 -1.32 35.70 -8.70
C THR A 56 -0.23 34.66 -8.46
N PRO A 57 0.14 33.83 -9.46
CA PRO A 57 1.32 33.00 -9.33
C PRO A 57 2.53 33.92 -9.19
N THR A 58 3.11 33.98 -7.99
CA THR A 58 4.41 34.61 -7.77
C THR A 58 5.47 33.69 -8.33
N GLU A 59 6.04 34.05 -9.47
CA GLU A 59 7.32 33.50 -9.89
C GLU A 59 8.36 33.89 -8.85
N VAL A 60 8.85 32.89 -8.10
CA VAL A 60 9.96 33.08 -7.19
C VAL A 60 11.18 33.36 -8.08
N ALA A 61 11.66 34.60 -8.07
CA ALA A 61 12.93 34.94 -8.67
C ALA A 61 13.98 34.01 -8.06
N SER A 62 14.55 33.13 -8.88
CA SER A 62 15.63 32.23 -8.48
C SER A 62 16.88 33.05 -8.25
N ASP A 63 16.98 33.66 -7.07
CA ASP A 63 18.20 34.30 -6.61
C ASP A 63 19.15 33.16 -6.23
N SER A 64 20.16 32.99 -7.07
CA SER A 64 21.13 31.91 -7.01
C SER A 64 22.09 32.10 -5.84
N THR A 65 21.62 32.00 -4.59
CA THR A 65 22.51 31.86 -3.43
C THR A 65 21.79 31.22 -2.24
N SER A 66 22.24 30.01 -1.87
CA SER A 66 21.98 29.31 -0.60
C SER A 66 20.79 28.34 -0.53
N GLU A 67 20.84 27.25 -1.30
CA GLU A 67 20.20 25.99 -0.89
C GLU A 67 21.14 25.22 0.05
N LYS A 68 20.99 25.47 1.36
CA LYS A 68 21.39 24.52 2.41
C LYS A 68 20.22 24.34 3.36
N LEU A 69 19.94 23.06 3.64
CA LEU A 69 19.01 22.52 4.63
C LEU A 69 17.51 22.70 4.32
N TYR A 70 16.95 21.71 3.64
CA TYR A 70 15.89 20.86 4.20
C TYR A 70 16.02 19.46 3.57
N GLN A 71 16.90 18.62 4.12
CA GLN A 71 16.72 17.17 4.03
C GLN A 71 15.55 16.82 4.96
N SER A 72 14.34 17.04 4.48
CA SER A 72 13.22 16.21 4.89
C SER A 72 13.56 14.79 4.44
N ASP A 73 13.41 13.80 5.32
CA ASP A 73 13.38 12.37 5.02
C ASP A 73 12.22 12.07 4.05
N SER A 74 12.37 12.59 2.83
CA SER A 74 11.60 12.24 1.67
C SER A 74 11.93 10.80 1.41
N SER A 75 11.02 9.95 1.85
CA SER A 75 10.82 8.58 1.38
C SER A 75 11.35 8.48 -0.04
N THR A 76 12.53 7.91 -0.18
CA THR A 76 13.17 7.74 -1.47
C THR A 76 12.24 6.81 -2.24
N GLU A 77 11.39 7.38 -3.07
CA GLU A 77 10.67 6.65 -4.10
C GLU A 77 11.74 6.07 -5.02
N PHE A 78 12.20 4.88 -4.64
CA PHE A 78 12.91 3.98 -5.52
C PHE A 78 11.89 3.59 -6.59
N TYR A 79 11.80 4.40 -7.64
CA TYR A 79 11.30 3.95 -8.93
C TYR A 79 12.20 2.79 -9.32
N ILE A 80 11.69 1.57 -9.12
CA ILE A 80 12.33 0.36 -9.63
C ILE A 80 12.21 0.51 -11.15
N ASN A 81 13.31 0.94 -11.79
CA ASN A 81 13.37 1.01 -13.24
C ASN A 81 13.64 -0.40 -13.76
N THR A 82 12.57 -1.17 -13.91
CA THR A 82 12.62 -2.55 -14.35
C THR A 82 12.18 -2.63 -15.80
N ASN A 83 13.18 -2.69 -16.67
CA ASN A 83 13.09 -3.36 -17.97
C ASN A 83 12.87 -4.88 -17.77
N ILE A 84 11.82 -5.27 -17.04
CA ILE A 84 11.27 -6.65 -17.00
C ILE A 84 10.07 -6.74 -17.98
N GLY A 85 9.79 -5.69 -18.76
CA GLY A 85 8.93 -5.76 -19.93
C GLY A 85 9.71 -6.26 -21.14
N ASN A 86 9.32 -7.39 -21.71
CA ASN A 86 9.78 -7.96 -23.00
C ASN A 86 11.08 -8.78 -23.04
N VAL A 87 11.46 -9.48 -21.96
CA VAL A 87 12.24 -10.71 -22.16
C VAL A 87 11.25 -11.81 -22.49
N GLN A 88 11.35 -12.42 -23.68
CA GLN A 88 10.66 -13.67 -24.00
C GLN A 88 11.02 -14.67 -22.90
N LEU A 89 10.10 -14.82 -21.96
CA LEU A 89 10.30 -15.69 -20.83
C LEU A 89 10.45 -17.11 -21.38
N GLU A 90 11.57 -17.77 -21.11
CA GLU A 90 11.81 -19.12 -21.62
C GLU A 90 10.61 -20.02 -21.26
N GLU A 91 10.09 -20.74 -22.26
CA GLU A 91 8.88 -21.57 -22.15
C GLU A 91 8.80 -22.45 -20.88
N PRO A 92 9.92 -23.04 -20.38
CA PRO A 92 9.93 -23.80 -19.13
C PRO A 92 9.54 -22.99 -17.89
N LEU A 93 9.94 -21.72 -17.82
CA LEU A 93 9.69 -20.86 -16.66
C LEU A 93 8.22 -20.47 -16.58
N GLU A 94 7.60 -20.11 -17.71
CA GLU A 94 6.18 -19.76 -17.75
C GLU A 94 5.30 -20.97 -17.39
N LYS A 95 5.68 -22.17 -17.84
CA LYS A 95 5.00 -23.40 -17.45
C LYS A 95 5.10 -23.66 -15.95
N TRP A 96 6.30 -23.53 -15.37
CA TRP A 96 6.49 -23.68 -13.92
C TRP A 96 5.64 -22.68 -13.12
N LYS A 97 5.65 -21.40 -13.50
CA LYS A 97 4.85 -20.34 -12.86
C LYS A 97 3.36 -20.70 -12.79
N ASN A 98 2.81 -21.13 -13.91
CA ASN A 98 1.39 -21.49 -14.01
C ASN A 98 1.03 -22.72 -13.19
N VAL A 99 1.89 -23.75 -13.19
CA VAL A 99 1.71 -24.95 -12.35
C VAL A 99 1.75 -24.57 -10.87
N PHE A 100 2.78 -23.82 -10.45
CA PHE A 100 2.95 -23.41 -9.07
C PHE A 100 1.78 -22.56 -8.56
N LEU A 101 1.34 -21.54 -9.31
CA LEU A 101 0.20 -20.71 -8.90
C LEU A 101 -1.11 -21.50 -8.82
N LYS A 102 -1.30 -22.45 -9.74
CA LYS A 102 -2.46 -23.34 -9.73
C LYS A 102 -2.46 -24.22 -8.50
N ASP A 103 -1.32 -24.82 -8.17
CA ASP A 103 -1.17 -25.67 -6.99
C ASP A 103 -1.36 -24.87 -5.71
N PHE A 104 -0.76 -23.67 -5.61
CA PHE A 104 -0.94 -22.78 -4.46
C PHE A 104 -2.42 -22.42 -4.23
N ARG A 105 -3.14 -22.00 -5.29
CA ARG A 105 -4.58 -21.70 -5.20
C ARG A 105 -5.41 -22.92 -4.80
N ARG A 106 -5.06 -24.09 -5.33
CA ARG A 106 -5.71 -25.35 -4.97
C ARG A 106 -5.51 -25.66 -3.49
N THR A 107 -4.28 -25.58 -3.00
CA THR A 107 -3.98 -25.80 -1.58
C THR A 107 -4.73 -24.81 -0.69
N LYS A 108 -4.74 -23.52 -1.06
CA LYS A 108 -5.51 -22.51 -0.32
C LYS A 108 -7.01 -22.83 -0.28
N SER A 109 -7.59 -23.22 -1.42
CA SER A 109 -9.01 -23.59 -1.49
C SER A 109 -9.35 -24.81 -0.63
N GLN A 110 -8.44 -25.79 -0.53
CA GLN A 110 -8.60 -26.96 0.33
C GLN A 110 -8.56 -26.57 1.82
N ILE A 111 -7.63 -25.70 2.20
CA ILE A 111 -7.56 -25.17 3.56
C ILE A 111 -8.85 -24.44 3.91
N ASP A 112 -9.33 -23.56 3.02
CA ASP A 112 -10.53 -22.78 3.26
C ASP A 112 -11.79 -23.68 3.36
N SER A 113 -11.84 -24.81 2.64
CA SER A 113 -12.92 -25.78 2.80
C SER A 113 -12.83 -26.57 4.12
N ASP A 114 -11.62 -26.94 4.53
CA ASP A 114 -11.37 -27.75 5.72
C ASP A 114 -11.56 -26.94 7.02
N LEU A 115 -11.51 -25.61 6.98
CA LEU A 115 -11.80 -24.73 8.12
C LEU A 115 -13.21 -24.88 8.70
N SER A 116 -14.11 -25.54 7.97
CA SER A 116 -15.45 -25.89 8.45
C SER A 116 -15.49 -27.13 9.36
N LEU A 117 -14.39 -27.89 9.44
CA LEU A 117 -14.28 -29.15 10.16
C LEU A 117 -13.27 -29.03 11.31
N GLU A 118 -13.81 -28.77 12.50
CA GLU A 118 -13.22 -28.94 13.84
C GLU A 118 -11.82 -28.35 14.12
N ARG A 119 -11.76 -27.41 15.09
CA ARG A 119 -10.53 -27.11 15.84
C ARG A 119 -10.13 -28.36 16.63
N SER A 120 -9.42 -29.27 15.99
CA SER A 120 -8.85 -30.41 16.69
C SER A 120 -7.94 -29.91 17.82
N SER A 121 -7.97 -30.61 18.94
CA SER A 121 -7.20 -30.30 20.16
C SER A 121 -5.71 -30.47 19.90
N HIS A 122 -5.11 -29.54 19.16
CA HIS A 122 -3.67 -29.49 18.97
C HIS A 122 -3.01 -29.14 20.32
N PRO A 123 -1.91 -29.80 20.68
CA PRO A 123 -1.15 -29.41 21.87
C PRO A 123 -0.74 -27.94 21.73
N PRO A 124 -0.76 -27.18 22.84
CA PRO A 124 -0.33 -25.79 22.83
C PRO A 124 1.12 -25.71 22.32
N TRP A 125 1.31 -24.96 21.24
CA TRP A 125 2.63 -24.72 20.67
C TRP A 125 3.27 -23.51 21.37
N GLU A 126 4.48 -23.70 21.88
CA GLU A 126 5.21 -22.65 22.58
C GLU A 126 5.84 -21.68 21.58
N GLN A 127 5.25 -20.49 21.49
CA GLN A 127 5.73 -19.41 20.65
C GLN A 127 7.02 -18.80 21.22
N PRO A 128 8.09 -18.61 20.43
CA PRO A 128 9.26 -17.88 20.88
C PRO A 128 8.94 -16.44 21.28
N GLU A 129 9.47 -15.97 22.41
CA GLU A 129 9.13 -14.66 22.97
C GLU A 129 9.84 -13.48 22.29
N SER A 130 11.00 -13.73 21.66
CA SER A 130 11.83 -12.68 21.08
C SER A 130 12.23 -12.96 19.64
N ALA A 131 12.47 -11.90 18.86
CA ALA A 131 12.90 -12.00 17.46
C ALA A 131 14.19 -12.82 17.29
N SER A 132 15.12 -12.76 18.26
CA SER A 132 16.36 -13.55 18.24
C SER A 132 16.09 -15.04 18.41
N LEU A 133 15.17 -15.41 19.31
CA LEU A 133 14.76 -16.80 19.50
C LEU A 133 13.99 -17.32 18.29
N TRP A 134 13.10 -16.50 17.73
CA TRP A 134 12.43 -16.80 16.47
C TRP A 134 13.42 -17.06 15.33
N ARG A 135 14.44 -16.21 15.18
CA ARG A 135 15.46 -16.37 14.15
C ARG A 135 16.17 -17.71 14.27
N LYS A 136 16.62 -18.04 15.49
CA LYS A 136 17.26 -19.31 15.77
C LYS A 136 16.31 -20.47 15.44
N TYR A 137 15.08 -20.41 15.93
CA TYR A 137 14.07 -21.44 15.72
C TYR A 137 13.78 -21.69 14.24
N VAL A 138 13.51 -20.63 13.46
CA VAL A 138 13.20 -20.69 12.03
C VAL A 138 14.38 -21.20 11.20
N ILE A 139 15.61 -20.84 11.58
CA ILE A 139 16.80 -21.31 10.86
C ILE A 139 17.05 -22.78 11.15
N ASP A 140 16.92 -23.20 12.41
CA ASP A 140 17.31 -24.53 12.87
C ASP A 140 16.21 -25.58 12.66
N ASN A 141 14.93 -25.17 12.54
CA ASN A 141 13.79 -26.08 12.47
C ASN A 141 12.89 -25.78 11.26
N PRO A 142 12.37 -26.82 10.58
CA PRO A 142 11.31 -26.63 9.59
C PRO A 142 10.05 -26.08 10.26
N PRO A 143 9.12 -25.49 9.49
CA PRO A 143 7.82 -25.13 10.02
C PRO A 143 7.12 -26.35 10.63
N PRO A 144 6.33 -26.18 11.72
CA PRO A 144 5.47 -27.25 12.19
C PRO A 144 4.43 -27.61 11.12
N ALA A 145 3.69 -28.69 11.37
CA ALA A 145 2.59 -29.10 10.49
C ALA A 145 1.66 -27.90 10.21
N PHE A 146 1.20 -27.77 8.97
CA PHE A 146 0.50 -26.57 8.52
C PHE A 146 -0.77 -26.30 9.35
N GLU A 147 -1.42 -27.35 9.86
CA GLU A 147 -2.57 -27.27 10.76
C GLU A 147 -2.23 -26.49 12.03
N VAL A 148 -1.03 -26.67 12.59
CA VAL A 148 -0.56 -25.91 13.75
C VAL A 148 -0.45 -24.42 13.41
N ILE A 149 0.10 -24.10 12.23
CA ILE A 149 0.20 -22.71 11.76
C ILE A 149 -1.19 -22.13 11.52
N GLN A 150 -2.09 -22.90 10.91
CA GLN A 150 -3.45 -22.47 10.60
C GLN A 150 -4.26 -22.14 11.85
N TYR A 151 -4.18 -22.98 12.88
CA TYR A 151 -5.02 -22.87 14.07
C TYR A 151 -4.39 -22.09 15.23
N GLN A 152 -3.06 -22.08 15.35
CA GLN A 152 -2.38 -21.45 16.49
C GLN A 152 -1.77 -20.10 16.16
N PHE A 153 -1.49 -19.81 14.88
CA PHE A 153 -0.99 -18.49 14.49
C PHE A 153 -2.19 -17.62 14.15
N ASP A 154 -2.45 -16.64 15.01
CA ASP A 154 -3.36 -15.57 14.67
C ASP A 154 -2.78 -14.70 13.54
N HIS A 155 -3.65 -13.92 12.91
CA HIS A 155 -3.26 -13.05 11.79
C HIS A 155 -2.10 -12.13 12.16
N ILE A 156 -2.17 -11.52 13.34
CA ILE A 156 -1.17 -10.57 13.82
C ILE A 156 0.20 -11.25 13.97
N THR A 157 0.25 -12.46 14.54
CA THR A 157 1.50 -13.22 14.67
C THR A 157 2.07 -13.60 13.31
N ALA A 158 1.23 -14.09 12.39
CA ALA A 158 1.67 -14.45 11.04
C ALA A 158 2.29 -13.24 10.31
N MET A 159 1.63 -12.08 10.36
CA MET A 159 2.11 -10.86 9.72
C MET A 159 3.37 -10.31 10.41
N ARG A 160 3.44 -10.31 11.75
CA ARG A 160 4.65 -9.90 12.49
C ARG A 160 5.84 -10.81 12.17
N LEU A 161 5.60 -12.12 12.07
CA LEU A 161 6.65 -13.06 11.70
C LEU A 161 7.12 -12.82 10.26
N LEU A 162 6.20 -12.57 9.31
CA LEU A 162 6.57 -12.21 7.93
C LEU A 162 7.48 -10.97 7.87
N VAL A 163 7.28 -9.96 8.72
CA VAL A 163 8.18 -8.80 8.82
C VAL A 163 9.59 -9.25 9.25
N HIS A 164 9.68 -10.11 10.26
CA HIS A 164 10.96 -10.65 10.71
C HIS A 164 11.65 -11.52 9.64
N LEU A 165 10.91 -12.43 9.00
CA LEU A 165 11.44 -13.28 7.92
C LEU A 165 11.93 -12.44 6.74
N THR A 166 11.22 -11.37 6.41
CA THR A 166 11.65 -10.39 5.41
C THR A 166 13.02 -9.85 5.78
N SER A 167 13.26 -9.44 7.03
CA SER A 167 14.57 -8.93 7.45
C SER A 167 15.70 -9.96 7.34
N TRP A 168 15.41 -11.25 7.52
CA TRP A 168 16.40 -12.34 7.48
C TRP A 168 16.66 -12.90 6.08
N LEU A 169 15.78 -12.62 5.13
CA LEU A 169 15.95 -13.01 3.73
C LEU A 169 17.28 -12.48 3.16
N SER A 170 18.08 -13.38 2.58
CA SER A 170 19.42 -13.08 2.04
C SER A 170 19.86 -14.09 0.98
N ASN A 171 20.97 -13.85 0.28
CA ASN A 171 21.54 -14.78 -0.72
C ASN A 171 21.90 -16.17 -0.16
N LYS A 172 21.94 -16.31 1.18
CA LYS A 172 22.20 -17.57 1.90
C LYS A 172 20.93 -18.13 2.57
N THR A 173 19.76 -17.78 2.03
CA THR A 173 18.48 -18.30 2.52
C THR A 173 18.50 -19.82 2.47
N ASN A 174 18.18 -20.45 3.61
CA ASN A 174 18.10 -21.90 3.75
C ASN A 174 16.68 -22.41 3.48
N ASP A 175 16.56 -23.73 3.36
CA ASP A 175 15.30 -24.41 3.07
C ASP A 175 14.24 -24.14 4.15
N ASN A 176 14.63 -24.12 5.42
CA ASN A 176 13.69 -23.87 6.52
C ASN A 176 13.05 -22.47 6.40
N LEU A 177 13.84 -21.41 6.23
CA LEU A 177 13.31 -20.05 6.06
C LEU A 177 12.38 -19.97 4.83
N SER A 178 12.74 -20.66 3.74
CA SER A 178 11.91 -20.76 2.54
C SER A 178 10.54 -21.38 2.82
N GLN A 179 10.52 -22.52 3.51
CA GLN A 179 9.29 -23.23 3.89
C GLN A 179 8.44 -22.39 4.85
N TRP A 180 9.06 -21.73 5.84
CA TRP A 180 8.37 -20.83 6.75
C TRP A 180 7.66 -19.69 6.00
N ILE A 181 8.33 -19.04 5.06
CA ILE A 181 7.72 -17.97 4.25
C ILE A 181 6.55 -18.54 3.44
N TYR A 182 6.72 -19.70 2.81
CA TYR A 182 5.64 -20.33 2.04
C TYR A 182 4.42 -20.65 2.92
N CYS A 183 4.61 -21.28 4.08
CA CYS A 183 3.54 -21.59 5.02
C CYS A 183 2.83 -20.33 5.53
N LEU A 184 3.57 -19.27 5.86
CA LEU A 184 2.95 -18.01 6.30
C LEU A 184 2.17 -17.34 5.18
N LEU A 185 2.70 -17.30 3.95
CA LEU A 185 1.96 -16.80 2.79
C LEU A 185 0.74 -17.66 2.47
N LEU A 186 0.78 -18.96 2.75
CA LEU A 186 -0.37 -19.84 2.60
C LEU A 186 -1.39 -19.64 3.72
N ARG A 187 -0.96 -19.26 4.93
CA ARG A 187 -1.82 -18.89 6.06
C ARG A 187 -2.50 -17.54 5.85
N THR A 188 -1.81 -16.57 5.27
CA THR A 188 -2.33 -15.22 5.08
C THR A 188 -3.54 -15.19 4.15
N ASP A 189 -4.55 -14.40 4.51
CA ASP A 189 -5.81 -14.32 3.77
C ASP A 189 -5.64 -13.63 2.41
N SER A 190 -6.53 -13.94 1.47
CA SER A 190 -6.51 -13.32 0.13
C SER A 190 -6.97 -11.87 0.17
N VAL A 191 -7.84 -11.51 1.11
CA VAL A 191 -8.31 -10.14 1.35
C VAL A 191 -7.43 -9.52 2.40
N LEU A 192 -6.54 -8.62 1.96
CA LEU A 192 -5.56 -7.97 2.82
C LEU A 192 -6.00 -6.56 3.20
N GLU A 193 -5.72 -6.17 4.45
CA GLU A 193 -5.77 -4.76 4.84
C GLU A 193 -4.60 -3.97 4.22
N TYR A 194 -4.69 -2.64 4.24
CA TYR A 194 -3.64 -1.78 3.68
C TYR A 194 -2.28 -2.00 4.36
N SER A 195 -2.29 -2.26 5.67
CA SER A 195 -1.13 -2.56 6.50
C SER A 195 -0.48 -3.88 6.06
N ASP A 196 -1.28 -4.91 5.83
CA ASP A 196 -0.81 -6.22 5.39
C ASP A 196 -0.28 -6.19 3.96
N CYS A 197 -0.95 -5.45 3.08
CA CYS A 197 -0.47 -5.15 1.74
C CYS A 197 0.93 -4.52 1.80
N ALA A 198 1.16 -3.56 2.69
CA ALA A 198 2.47 -2.93 2.83
C ALA A 198 3.56 -3.94 3.27
N ILE A 199 3.24 -4.86 4.18
CA ILE A 199 4.16 -5.91 4.63
C ILE A 199 4.50 -6.87 3.46
N ILE A 200 3.48 -7.37 2.77
CA ILE A 200 3.63 -8.30 1.64
C ILE A 200 4.38 -7.64 0.47
N ARG A 201 4.10 -6.36 0.18
CA ARG A 201 4.86 -5.57 -0.79
C ARG A 201 6.32 -5.39 -0.35
N GLY A 202 6.58 -5.16 0.93
CA GLY A 202 7.93 -5.05 1.49
C GLY A 202 8.73 -6.33 1.27
N LEU A 203 8.11 -7.49 1.52
CA LEU A 203 8.68 -8.81 1.24
C LEU A 203 8.98 -8.98 -0.26
N GLY A 204 8.01 -8.68 -1.13
CA GLY A 204 8.17 -8.75 -2.58
C GLY A 204 9.30 -7.86 -3.10
N LYS A 205 9.33 -6.59 -2.70
CA LYS A 205 10.40 -5.63 -3.07
C LYS A 205 11.78 -6.14 -2.64
N LYS A 206 11.89 -6.73 -1.45
CA LYS A 206 13.16 -7.31 -1.01
C LYS A 206 13.56 -8.52 -1.85
N ALA A 207 12.62 -9.41 -2.17
CA ALA A 207 12.86 -10.57 -3.02
C ALA A 207 13.30 -10.16 -4.44
N VAL A 208 12.66 -9.15 -5.05
CA VAL A 208 13.08 -8.60 -6.37
C VAL A 208 14.53 -8.12 -6.32
N LYS A 209 14.89 -7.31 -5.31
CA LYS A 209 16.27 -6.80 -5.16
C LYS A 209 17.29 -7.94 -5.01
N LEU A 210 16.95 -9.00 -4.27
CA LEU A 210 17.83 -10.16 -4.09
C LEU A 210 17.92 -11.02 -5.37
N LEU A 211 16.82 -11.17 -6.11
CA LEU A 211 16.77 -11.90 -7.36
C LEU A 211 17.66 -11.22 -8.42
N GLN A 212 17.52 -9.91 -8.62
CA GLN A 212 18.38 -9.13 -9.51
C GLN A 212 19.87 -9.23 -9.14
N LYS A 213 20.17 -9.24 -7.83
CA LYS A 213 21.53 -9.44 -7.35
C LYS A 213 22.05 -10.86 -7.66
N SER A 214 21.18 -11.87 -7.57
CA SER A 214 21.54 -13.27 -7.81
C SER A 214 21.86 -13.59 -9.26
N GLU A 215 21.31 -12.85 -10.23
CA GLU A 215 21.63 -13.02 -11.65
C GLU A 215 23.11 -12.74 -11.94
N ASN A 216 23.73 -11.87 -11.15
CA ASN A 216 25.13 -11.46 -11.31
C ASN A 216 26.09 -12.19 -10.37
N ASP A 217 25.58 -13.02 -9.45
CA ASP A 217 26.35 -13.65 -8.37
C ASP A 217 26.15 -15.17 -8.38
N ALA A 218 27.12 -15.90 -8.93
CA ALA A 218 27.10 -17.35 -9.00
C ALA A 218 27.17 -18.04 -7.62
N ALA A 219 27.44 -17.31 -6.53
CA ALA A 219 27.49 -17.85 -5.17
C ALA A 219 26.11 -17.95 -4.50
N VAL A 220 25.03 -17.52 -5.15
CA VAL A 220 23.67 -17.64 -4.60
C VAL A 220 23.18 -19.08 -4.66
N SER A 221 22.71 -19.60 -3.52
CA SER A 221 22.13 -20.94 -3.44
C SER A 221 20.90 -21.08 -4.34
N SER A 222 20.73 -22.24 -4.97
CA SER A 222 19.53 -22.56 -5.76
C SER A 222 18.24 -22.44 -4.94
N THR A 223 18.26 -22.85 -3.67
CA THR A 223 17.15 -22.64 -2.73
C THR A 223 16.81 -21.15 -2.61
N ALA A 224 17.83 -20.30 -2.43
CA ALA A 224 17.60 -18.87 -2.25
C ALA A 224 16.98 -18.25 -3.51
N LYS A 225 17.48 -18.62 -4.69
CA LYS A 225 16.92 -18.17 -5.98
C LYS A 225 15.45 -18.59 -6.13
N TYR A 226 15.16 -19.87 -5.93
CA TYR A 226 13.78 -20.39 -5.97
C TYR A 226 12.87 -19.67 -4.97
N THR A 227 13.41 -19.38 -3.77
CA THR A 227 12.68 -18.67 -2.73
C THR A 227 12.28 -17.27 -3.19
N PHE A 228 13.20 -16.52 -3.78
CA PHE A 228 12.89 -15.18 -4.27
C PHE A 228 11.88 -15.24 -5.42
N GLU A 229 12.03 -16.20 -6.33
CA GLU A 229 11.14 -16.37 -7.48
C GLU A 229 9.70 -16.65 -7.03
N PHE A 230 9.47 -17.62 -6.13
CA PHE A 230 8.10 -17.90 -5.70
C PHE A 230 7.51 -16.77 -4.86
N ILE A 231 8.32 -16.06 -4.05
CA ILE A 231 7.84 -14.89 -3.30
C ILE A 231 7.33 -13.83 -4.27
N VAL A 232 8.15 -13.46 -5.26
CA VAL A 232 7.78 -12.46 -6.27
C VAL A 232 6.52 -12.92 -7.02
N LEU A 233 6.46 -14.19 -7.40
CA LEU A 233 5.32 -14.77 -8.10
C LEU A 233 4.02 -14.64 -7.29
N LEU A 234 4.03 -15.05 -6.01
CA LEU A 234 2.85 -14.98 -5.15
C LEU A 234 2.45 -13.52 -4.90
N VAL A 235 3.40 -12.65 -4.58
CA VAL A 235 3.10 -11.24 -4.31
C VAL A 235 2.47 -10.55 -5.52
N CYS A 236 2.99 -10.79 -6.72
CA CYS A 236 2.50 -10.12 -7.93
C CYS A 236 1.22 -10.73 -8.49
N HIS A 237 1.12 -12.06 -8.52
CA HIS A 237 0.04 -12.75 -9.23
C HIS A 237 -1.07 -13.27 -8.32
N TYR A 238 -0.77 -13.61 -7.06
CA TYR A 238 -1.76 -14.06 -6.11
C TYR A 238 -2.30 -12.88 -5.28
N TYR A 239 -1.41 -12.04 -4.74
CA TYR A 239 -1.79 -10.84 -3.97
C TYR A 239 -1.98 -9.57 -4.81
N HIS A 240 -1.92 -9.71 -6.14
CA HIS A 240 -2.20 -8.65 -7.12
C HIS A 240 -1.33 -7.39 -7.03
N GLN A 241 -0.13 -7.48 -6.43
CA GLN A 241 0.80 -6.36 -6.31
C GLN A 241 1.71 -6.26 -7.56
N LYS A 242 1.12 -6.05 -8.73
CA LYS A 242 1.86 -6.10 -10.01
C LYS A 242 2.85 -4.97 -10.22
N ASP A 243 2.69 -3.86 -9.51
CA ASP A 243 3.49 -2.63 -9.62
C ASP A 243 4.86 -2.72 -8.92
N ILE A 244 5.17 -3.83 -8.25
CA ILE A 244 6.50 -4.03 -7.62
C ILE A 244 7.56 -4.54 -8.59
N ILE A 245 7.13 -5.04 -9.76
CA ILE A 245 7.98 -5.50 -10.88
C ILE A 245 8.06 -4.39 -11.90
#